data_AF-A0A926HW43-F1
#
_entry.id   AF-A0A926HW43-F1
#
_cell.length_a   1.000
_cell.length_b   1.000
_cell.length_c   1.000
_cell.angle_alpha   90.00
_cell.angle_beta   90.00
_cell.angle_gamma   90.00
#
_symmetry.space_group_name_H-M   'P 1'
#
loop_
_entity.id
_entity.type
_entity.pdbx_description
1 polymer ?
#
loop_
_entity_poly.entity_id
_entity_poly.type
_entity_poly.pdbx_seq_one_letter_code
_entity_poly.pdbx_strand_id
1 'polypeptide(L)'
;MKKKIAVDSKKFFSYILGKLLVVAVSIGLVIFAMFTALNSMDVFVMTKDAFAKRTSVILEPMDNDDTEMLDKLFTEDFLKETGLDTQKTNASYTIMNYDERTDISFAVIFPWQTSAEIQVTNIVQDIKSKVDTSSVLTFNPVTEFIESGVYKVQVVKGEDGSWKVNSMELIEKITPESVLPIPTPPPSSDVYDDEEIPETTVSPEPEDTSGGEEE
;
A
#
# COMPACT_ATOMS: atom_id res chain seq x y z
N MET A 1 -77.98 24.88 33.69
CA MET A 1 -76.80 24.23 34.30
C MET A 1 -75.67 24.20 33.29
N LYS A 2 -74.52 24.84 33.54
CA LYS A 2 -73.33 24.75 32.68
C LYS A 2 -72.32 23.79 33.34
N LYS A 3 -72.12 22.61 32.74
CA LYS A 3 -71.14 21.62 33.18
C LYS A 3 -69.74 22.12 32.78
N LYS A 4 -68.92 22.56 33.73
CA LYS A 4 -67.50 22.85 33.47
C LYS A 4 -66.78 21.52 33.26
N ILE A 5 -66.36 21.27 32.03
CA ILE A 5 -65.44 20.17 31.70
C ILE A 5 -64.07 20.61 32.23
N ALA A 6 -63.70 20.17 33.43
CA ALA A 6 -62.36 20.34 33.94
C ALA A 6 -61.46 19.36 33.19
N VAL A 7 -60.72 19.86 32.19
CA VAL A 7 -59.64 19.10 31.58
C VAL A 7 -58.57 18.92 32.65
N ASP A 8 -58.27 17.67 32.97
CA ASP A 8 -57.28 17.28 33.97
C ASP A 8 -55.87 17.67 33.48
N SER A 9 -55.45 18.90 33.77
CA SER A 9 -54.27 19.54 33.18
C SER A 9 -52.98 18.73 33.36
N LYS A 10 -52.90 17.91 34.41
CA LYS A 10 -51.75 17.00 34.65
C LYS A 10 -51.66 15.89 33.61
N LYS A 11 -52.79 15.30 33.21
CA LYS A 11 -52.86 14.23 32.18
C LYS A 11 -52.59 14.78 30.79
N PHE A 12 -53.03 16.02 30.52
CA PHE A 12 -52.74 16.71 29.27
C PHE A 12 -51.23 17.05 29.16
N PHE A 13 -50.62 17.55 30.23
CA PHE A 13 -49.19 17.87 30.25
C PHE A 13 -48.31 16.62 30.13
N SER A 14 -48.65 15.52 30.82
CA SER A 14 -47.92 14.25 30.70
C SER A 14 -48.03 13.64 29.29
N TYR A 15 -49.17 13.82 28.61
CA TYR A 15 -49.36 13.34 27.25
C TYR A 15 -48.50 14.11 26.24
N ILE A 16 -48.45 15.45 26.35
CA ILE A 16 -47.59 16.29 25.50
C ILE A 16 -46.13 16.01 25.78
N LEU A 17 -45.73 15.92 27.05
CA LEU A 17 -44.35 15.62 27.44
C LEU A 17 -43.90 14.25 26.95
N GLY A 18 -44.77 13.24 27.02
CA GLY A 18 -44.50 11.90 26.48
C GLY A 18 -44.28 11.90 24.97
N LYS A 19 -45.14 12.60 24.21
CA LYS A 19 -44.96 12.73 22.76
C LYS A 19 -43.69 13.51 22.38
N LEU A 20 -43.38 14.58 23.12
CA LEU A 20 -42.18 15.36 22.91
C LEU A 20 -40.92 14.54 23.22
N LEU A 21 -40.96 13.69 24.26
CA LEU A 21 -39.88 12.75 24.57
C LEU A 21 -39.67 11.73 23.45
N VAL A 22 -40.75 11.17 22.88
CA VAL A 22 -40.64 10.25 21.74
C VAL A 22 -39.99 10.95 20.53
N VAL A 23 -40.39 12.18 20.22
CA VAL A 23 -39.78 12.97 19.13
C VAL A 23 -38.30 13.23 19.42
N ALA A 24 -37.96 13.62 20.65
CA ALA A 24 -36.57 13.88 21.04
C ALA A 24 -35.70 12.62 20.93
N VAL A 25 -36.20 11.47 21.38
CA VAL A 25 -35.51 10.17 21.25
C VAL A 25 -35.32 9.80 19.78
N SER A 26 -36.33 9.99 18.94
CA SER A 26 -36.22 9.74 17.50
C SER A 26 -35.17 10.62 16.84
N ILE A 27 -35.11 11.91 17.17
CA ILE A 27 -34.06 12.82 16.69
C ILE A 27 -32.68 12.35 17.18
N GLY A 28 -32.56 11.97 18.45
CA GLY A 28 -31.33 11.44 19.02
C GLY A 28 -30.82 10.19 18.28
N LEU A 29 -31.72 9.28 17.91
CA LEU A 29 -31.39 8.09 17.12
C LEU A 29 -30.88 8.44 15.71
N VAL A 30 -31.49 9.41 15.04
CA VAL A 30 -31.04 9.86 13.72
C VAL A 30 -29.65 10.48 13.80
N ILE A 31 -29.43 11.36 14.78
CA ILE A 31 -28.12 11.99 15.00
C ILE A 31 -27.05 10.94 15.32
N PHE A 32 -27.38 9.97 16.18
CA PHE A 32 -26.49 8.87 16.52
C PHE A 32 -26.11 8.03 15.29
N ALA A 33 -27.08 7.67 14.45
CA ALA A 33 -26.85 6.93 13.23
C ALA A 33 -25.96 7.73 12.25
N MET A 34 -26.21 9.04 12.14
CA MET A 34 -25.39 9.93 11.31
C MET A 34 -23.94 10.00 11.78
N PHE A 35 -23.68 10.17 13.08
CA PHE A 35 -22.31 10.18 13.61
C PHE A 35 -21.60 8.84 13.42
N THR A 36 -22.32 7.73 13.58
CA THR A 36 -21.78 6.39 13.34
C THR A 36 -21.40 6.21 11.87
N ALA A 37 -22.24 6.68 10.95
CA ALA A 37 -21.94 6.62 9.51
C ALA A 37 -20.71 7.47 9.15
N LEU A 38 -20.60 8.69 9.67
CA LEU A 38 -19.44 9.56 9.44
C LEU A 38 -18.14 8.90 9.94
N ASN A 39 -18.13 8.41 11.17
CA ASN A 39 -16.93 7.80 11.74
C ASN A 39 -16.53 6.49 11.04
N SER A 40 -17.51 5.71 10.55
CA SER A 40 -17.22 4.52 9.73
C SER A 40 -16.66 4.90 8.36
N MET A 41 -17.19 5.96 7.74
CA MET A 41 -16.74 6.44 6.44
C MET A 41 -15.31 6.97 6.48
N ASP A 42 -14.93 7.70 7.53
CA ASP A 42 -13.56 8.21 7.71
C ASP A 42 -12.54 7.06 7.72
N VAL A 43 -12.84 5.98 8.46
CA VAL A 43 -11.98 4.79 8.48
C VAL A 43 -11.93 4.12 7.11
N PHE A 44 -13.06 4.01 6.41
CA PHE A 44 -13.08 3.33 5.11
C PHE A 44 -12.26 4.09 4.06
N VAL A 45 -12.40 5.41 4.01
CA VAL A 45 -11.63 6.25 3.08
C VAL A 45 -10.14 6.18 3.44
N MET A 46 -9.78 6.40 4.70
CA MET A 46 -8.39 6.34 5.14
C MET A 46 -7.75 4.98 4.85
N THR A 47 -8.48 3.89 5.12
CA THR A 47 -7.97 2.54 4.86
C THR A 47 -7.77 2.30 3.37
N LYS A 48 -8.69 2.73 2.50
CA LYS A 48 -8.50 2.63 1.05
C LYS A 48 -7.28 3.41 0.58
N ASP A 49 -7.12 4.63 1.07
CA ASP A 49 -5.97 5.48 0.76
C ASP A 49 -4.66 4.84 1.27
N ALA A 50 -4.67 4.24 2.46
CA ALA A 50 -3.52 3.52 3.02
C ALA A 50 -3.08 2.36 2.12
N PHE A 51 -4.01 1.54 1.63
CA PHE A 51 -3.67 0.46 0.70
C PHE A 51 -3.14 0.99 -0.63
N ALA A 52 -3.78 2.02 -1.21
CA ALA A 52 -3.31 2.62 -2.45
C ALA A 52 -1.87 3.17 -2.33
N LYS A 53 -1.57 3.86 -1.23
CA LYS A 53 -0.21 4.39 -0.97
C LYS A 53 0.78 3.30 -0.64
N ARG A 54 0.39 2.27 0.11
CA ARG A 54 1.21 1.08 0.34
C ARG A 54 1.57 0.39 -0.99
N THR A 55 0.59 0.19 -1.87
CA THR A 55 0.80 -0.42 -3.20
C THR A 55 1.77 0.43 -4.02
N SER A 56 1.54 1.74 -4.10
CA SER A 56 2.41 2.70 -4.77
C SER A 56 3.87 2.61 -4.29
N VAL A 57 4.11 2.69 -2.98
CA VAL A 57 5.48 2.68 -2.41
C VAL A 57 6.15 1.30 -2.52
N ILE A 58 5.38 0.21 -2.44
CA ILE A 58 5.94 -1.14 -2.65
C ILE A 58 6.39 -1.32 -4.10
N LEU A 59 5.53 -0.93 -5.04
CA LEU A 59 5.74 -1.10 -6.48
C LEU A 59 6.82 -0.14 -7.02
N GLU A 60 6.81 1.10 -6.57
CA GLU A 60 7.74 2.16 -6.98
C GLU A 60 8.50 2.69 -5.74
N PRO A 61 9.53 1.97 -5.26
CA PRO A 61 10.26 2.35 -4.05
C PRO A 61 11.27 3.49 -4.21
N MET A 62 11.59 3.85 -5.45
CA MET A 62 12.61 4.86 -5.77
C MET A 62 11.91 6.14 -6.21
N ASP A 63 12.24 7.27 -5.58
CA ASP A 63 11.73 8.61 -5.91
C ASP A 63 10.19 8.70 -5.97
N ASN A 64 9.51 8.14 -4.97
CA ASN A 64 8.05 8.17 -4.88
C ASN A 64 7.57 9.12 -3.77
N ASP A 65 6.89 10.20 -4.21
CA ASP A 65 6.32 11.24 -3.36
C ASP A 65 5.25 10.71 -2.37
N ASP A 66 4.65 9.55 -2.65
CA ASP A 66 3.65 8.93 -1.77
C ASP A 66 4.25 8.46 -0.45
N THR A 67 5.58 8.30 -0.38
CA THR A 67 6.30 7.98 0.86
C THR A 67 6.07 9.06 1.92
N GLU A 68 5.95 10.33 1.52
CA GLU A 68 5.68 11.46 2.44
C GLU A 68 4.26 11.45 3.00
N MET A 69 3.35 10.63 2.46
CA MET A 69 1.97 10.52 2.95
C MET A 69 1.80 9.36 3.94
N LEU A 70 2.80 8.50 4.09
CA LEU A 70 2.70 7.30 4.92
C LEU A 70 2.53 7.65 6.40
N ASP A 71 3.16 8.72 6.89
CA ASP A 71 3.05 9.18 8.28
C ASP A 71 1.63 9.62 8.68
N LYS A 72 0.81 10.04 7.69
CA LYS A 72 -0.60 10.42 7.88
C LYS A 72 -1.53 9.23 7.91
N LEU A 73 -1.17 8.14 7.22
CA LEU A 73 -2.03 6.97 7.01
C LEU A 73 -1.67 5.81 7.95
N PHE A 74 -0.42 5.74 8.37
CA PHE A 74 0.13 4.66 9.19
C PHE A 74 0.67 5.21 10.51
N THR A 75 0.60 4.39 11.55
CA THR A 75 1.28 4.68 12.81
C THR A 75 2.80 4.59 12.65
N GLU A 76 3.53 5.34 13.46
CA GLU A 76 5.00 5.32 13.45
C GLU A 76 5.54 3.92 13.78
N ASP A 77 4.91 3.22 14.72
CA ASP A 77 5.29 1.85 15.10
C ASP A 77 5.13 0.88 13.93
N PHE A 78 4.04 0.97 13.16
CA PHE A 78 3.85 0.18 11.95
C PHE A 78 4.94 0.42 10.91
N LEU A 79 5.28 1.69 10.66
CA LEU A 79 6.33 2.03 9.69
C LEU A 79 7.70 1.52 10.13
N LYS A 80 8.03 1.63 11.42
CA LYS A 80 9.28 1.09 11.98
C LYS A 80 9.35 -0.43 11.92
N GLU A 81 8.26 -1.12 12.20
CA GLU A 81 8.20 -2.59 12.20
C GLU A 81 8.29 -3.14 10.78
N THR A 82 7.57 -2.55 9.84
CA THR A 82 7.48 -3.04 8.46
C THR A 82 8.58 -2.51 7.55
N GLY A 83 9.18 -1.36 7.87
CA GLY A 83 10.13 -0.66 7.02
C GLY A 83 9.52 -0.18 5.70
N LEU A 84 8.20 0.02 5.64
CA LEU A 84 7.47 0.33 4.40
C LEU A 84 8.03 1.58 3.69
N ASP A 85 8.46 2.58 4.45
CA ASP A 85 9.04 3.85 3.97
C ASP A 85 10.47 3.72 3.42
N THR A 86 11.17 2.63 3.72
CA THR A 86 12.57 2.42 3.36
C THR A 86 12.82 1.17 2.52
N GLN A 87 11.76 0.39 2.22
CA GLN A 87 11.85 -0.85 1.48
C GLN A 87 12.26 -0.63 0.01
N LYS A 88 13.07 -1.55 -0.53
CA LYS A 88 13.60 -1.47 -1.90
C LYS A 88 13.40 -2.75 -2.70
N THR A 89 12.46 -3.60 -2.28
CA THR A 89 12.24 -4.95 -2.82
C THR A 89 12.13 -4.93 -4.35
N ASN A 90 11.37 -3.97 -4.89
CA ASN A 90 11.10 -3.85 -6.32
C ASN A 90 11.98 -2.82 -7.06
N ALA A 91 13.06 -2.32 -6.44
CA ALA A 91 13.87 -1.23 -7.00
C ALA A 91 14.57 -1.56 -8.35
N SER A 92 14.66 -2.84 -8.72
CA SER A 92 15.19 -3.27 -10.03
C SER A 92 14.18 -3.15 -11.18
N TYR A 93 12.98 -2.65 -10.91
CA TYR A 93 11.90 -2.59 -11.88
C TYR A 93 11.30 -1.19 -11.94
N THR A 94 11.04 -0.72 -13.16
CA THR A 94 10.18 0.44 -13.40
C THR A 94 8.77 -0.08 -13.67
N ILE A 95 7.83 0.26 -12.81
CA ILE A 95 6.42 -0.06 -13.00
C ILE A 95 5.82 0.99 -13.93
N MET A 96 5.10 0.54 -14.97
CA MET A 96 4.48 1.42 -15.96
C MET A 96 2.97 1.53 -15.77
N ASN A 97 2.34 0.45 -15.29
CA ASN A 97 0.91 0.38 -15.05
C ASN A 97 0.60 -0.79 -14.12
N TYR A 98 -0.48 -0.68 -13.35
CA TYR A 98 -1.09 -1.76 -12.59
C TYR A 98 -2.57 -1.44 -12.39
N ASP A 99 -3.38 -2.45 -12.08
CA ASP A 99 -4.76 -2.29 -11.64
C ASP A 99 -4.84 -2.69 -10.17
N GLU A 100 -5.36 -1.80 -9.34
CA GLU A 100 -5.55 -2.03 -7.91
C GLU A 100 -7.03 -1.96 -7.55
N ARG A 101 -7.51 -2.99 -6.86
CA ARG A 101 -8.85 -3.05 -6.28
C ARG A 101 -8.76 -3.28 -4.78
N THR A 102 -9.29 -2.33 -4.03
CA THR A 102 -9.38 -2.40 -2.56
C THR A 102 -10.85 -2.36 -2.13
N ASP A 103 -11.31 -3.48 -1.58
CA ASP A 103 -12.66 -3.69 -1.08
C ASP A 103 -12.62 -3.89 0.43
N ILE A 104 -13.36 -3.05 1.15
CA ILE A 104 -13.44 -3.12 2.61
C ILE A 104 -14.73 -3.83 3.00
N SER A 105 -14.63 -4.84 3.85
CA SER A 105 -15.79 -5.54 4.41
C SER A 105 -16.61 -4.58 5.27
N PHE A 106 -17.94 -4.72 5.22
CA PHE A 106 -18.82 -3.87 6.00
C PHE A 106 -18.51 -3.99 7.51
N ALA A 107 -18.17 -2.86 8.11
CA ALA A 107 -17.91 -2.70 9.53
C ALA A 107 -18.57 -1.40 10.02
N VAL A 108 -19.15 -1.46 11.22
CA VAL A 108 -19.76 -0.29 11.88
C VAL A 108 -18.83 0.16 12.99
N ILE A 109 -18.41 1.42 12.92
CA ILE A 109 -17.46 2.00 13.86
C ILE A 109 -18.17 3.09 14.64
N PHE A 110 -18.49 2.78 15.89
CA PHE A 110 -19.21 3.70 16.76
C PHE A 110 -18.36 4.92 17.13
N PRO A 111 -18.99 6.08 17.36
CA PRO A 111 -18.28 7.35 17.56
C PRO A 111 -17.39 7.41 18.83
N TRP A 112 -17.57 6.51 19.80
CA TRP A 112 -16.71 6.41 20.99
C TRP A 112 -15.56 5.40 20.85
N GLN A 113 -15.49 4.65 19.75
CA GLN A 113 -14.38 3.73 19.53
C GLN A 113 -13.12 4.51 19.14
N THR A 114 -11.99 4.12 19.75
CA THR A 114 -10.65 4.62 19.42
C THR A 114 -9.80 3.59 18.68
N SER A 115 -10.31 2.37 18.53
CA SER A 115 -9.70 1.31 17.72
C SER A 115 -10.79 0.47 17.09
N ALA A 116 -10.51 -0.03 15.90
CA ALA A 116 -11.37 -0.95 15.17
C ALA A 116 -10.53 -1.96 14.40
N GLU A 117 -11.14 -3.11 14.14
CA GLU A 117 -10.58 -4.17 13.32
C GLU A 117 -11.49 -4.36 12.11
N ILE A 118 -10.91 -4.32 10.92
CA ILE A 118 -11.64 -4.44 9.65
C ILE A 118 -10.95 -5.44 8.73
N GLN A 119 -11.75 -6.10 7.89
CA GLN A 119 -11.26 -6.97 6.84
C GLN A 119 -11.19 -6.20 5.52
N VAL A 120 -10.05 -6.27 4.84
CA VAL A 120 -9.80 -5.58 3.59
C VAL A 120 -9.31 -6.59 2.56
N THR A 121 -9.99 -6.70 1.44
CA THR A 121 -9.49 -7.43 0.28
C THR A 121 -8.75 -6.46 -0.62
N ASN A 122 -7.47 -6.69 -0.84
CA ASN A 122 -6.63 -5.90 -1.74
C ASN A 122 -6.07 -6.80 -2.83
N ILE A 123 -6.41 -6.50 -4.08
CA ILE A 123 -5.97 -7.21 -5.27
C ILE A 123 -5.21 -6.23 -6.16
N VAL A 124 -3.97 -6.57 -6.48
CA VAL A 124 -3.12 -5.83 -7.39
C VAL A 124 -2.77 -6.74 -8.56
N GLN A 125 -3.12 -6.33 -9.78
CA GLN A 125 -3.05 -7.15 -10.97
C GLN A 125 -2.57 -6.36 -12.18
N ASP A 126 -2.35 -7.07 -13.30
CA ASP A 126 -1.93 -6.45 -14.58
C ASP A 126 -0.70 -5.54 -14.47
N ILE A 127 0.23 -5.90 -13.56
CA ILE A 127 1.45 -5.13 -13.30
C ILE A 127 2.36 -5.21 -14.51
N LYS A 128 2.45 -4.11 -15.26
CA LYS A 128 3.31 -3.97 -16.43
C LYS A 128 4.59 -3.28 -16.02
N SER A 129 5.71 -3.98 -16.11
CA SER A 129 7.01 -3.45 -15.67
C SER A 129 8.11 -3.66 -16.72
N LYS A 130 9.25 -3.00 -16.48
CA LYS A 130 10.50 -3.19 -17.21
C LYS A 130 11.63 -3.31 -16.19
N VAL A 131 12.69 -4.04 -16.54
CA VAL A 131 13.91 -4.03 -15.74
C VAL A 131 14.56 -2.66 -15.85
N ASP A 132 14.88 -2.06 -14.72
CA ASP A 132 15.67 -0.85 -14.63
C ASP A 132 17.12 -1.21 -14.34
N THR A 133 17.96 -1.23 -15.38
CA THR A 133 19.40 -1.48 -15.23
C THR A 133 20.20 -0.20 -14.94
N SER A 134 19.54 0.96 -14.87
CA SER A 134 20.19 2.26 -14.68
C SER A 134 20.20 2.72 -13.23
N SER A 135 19.18 2.34 -12.44
CA SER A 135 18.98 2.83 -11.08
C SER A 135 19.57 1.91 -9.99
N VAL A 136 19.95 0.68 -10.33
CA VAL A 136 20.50 -0.30 -9.39
C VAL A 136 21.82 -0.91 -9.87
N LEU A 137 22.81 -0.97 -8.98
CA LEU A 137 24.12 -1.58 -9.24
C LEU A 137 24.05 -3.12 -9.32
N THR A 138 23.01 -3.72 -8.74
CA THR A 138 22.81 -5.16 -8.70
C THR A 138 21.34 -5.45 -8.92
N PHE A 139 21.05 -6.24 -9.95
CA PHE A 139 19.69 -6.70 -10.24
C PHE A 139 19.21 -7.67 -9.15
N ASN A 140 18.06 -7.36 -8.55
CA ASN A 140 17.41 -8.20 -7.55
C ASN A 140 16.11 -8.78 -8.14
N PRO A 141 16.09 -10.07 -8.55
CA PRO A 141 14.90 -10.68 -9.08
C PRO A 141 13.84 -10.86 -7.98
N VAL A 142 12.58 -10.55 -8.30
CA VAL A 142 11.43 -10.85 -7.44
C VAL A 142 10.58 -11.96 -8.05
N THR A 143 9.97 -12.78 -7.19
CA THR A 143 9.02 -13.83 -7.61
C THR A 143 7.58 -13.32 -7.70
N GLU A 144 7.29 -12.24 -6.96
CA GLU A 144 6.02 -11.52 -6.91
C GLU A 144 6.33 -10.07 -6.50
N PHE A 145 5.67 -9.10 -7.14
CA PHE A 145 5.87 -7.68 -6.82
C PHE A 145 5.23 -7.27 -5.49
N ILE A 146 4.02 -7.77 -5.24
CA ILE A 146 3.23 -7.46 -4.06
C ILE A 146 2.19 -8.57 -3.84
N GLU A 147 1.93 -8.91 -2.58
CA GLU A 147 0.96 -9.93 -2.23
C GLU A 147 -0.48 -9.40 -2.33
N SER A 148 -1.30 -10.07 -3.13
CA SER A 148 -2.75 -9.86 -3.18
C SER A 148 -3.47 -10.81 -2.22
N GLY A 149 -4.51 -10.33 -1.54
CA GLY A 149 -5.23 -11.15 -0.58
C GLY A 149 -6.20 -10.41 0.32
N VAL A 150 -6.74 -11.16 1.28
CA VAL A 150 -7.55 -10.63 2.38
C VAL A 150 -6.62 -10.32 3.54
N TYR A 151 -6.74 -9.10 4.04
CA TYR A 151 -5.99 -8.56 5.15
C TYR A 151 -6.92 -8.30 6.32
N LYS A 152 -6.41 -8.60 7.51
CA LYS A 152 -6.96 -8.17 8.77
C LYS A 152 -6.21 -6.90 9.19
N VAL A 153 -6.93 -5.80 9.34
CA VAL A 153 -6.33 -4.47 9.55
C VAL A 153 -6.83 -3.92 10.87
N GLN A 154 -5.90 -3.56 11.75
CA GLN A 154 -6.22 -2.81 12.95
C GLN A 154 -5.97 -1.33 12.69
N VAL A 155 -6.98 -0.52 12.97
CA VAL A 155 -6.88 0.94 12.91
C VAL A 155 -7.04 1.53 14.30
N VAL A 156 -6.37 2.65 14.54
CA VAL A 156 -6.40 3.39 15.80
C VAL A 156 -6.63 4.87 15.53
N LYS A 157 -7.33 5.53 16.43
CA LYS A 157 -7.58 6.96 16.40
C LYS A 157 -6.50 7.67 17.19
N GLY A 158 -5.75 8.54 16.54
CA GLY A 158 -4.73 9.39 17.15
C GLY A 158 -5.32 10.47 18.04
N GLU A 159 -4.46 11.16 18.78
CA GLU A 159 -4.84 12.27 19.67
C GLU A 159 -5.46 13.45 18.91
N ASP A 160 -5.05 13.63 17.65
CA ASP A 160 -5.60 14.63 16.72
C ASP A 160 -6.97 14.25 16.14
N GLY A 161 -7.48 13.05 16.50
CA GLY A 161 -8.73 12.50 16.00
C GLY A 161 -8.65 11.86 14.62
N SER A 162 -7.46 11.81 14.00
CA SER A 162 -7.25 11.11 12.73
C SER A 162 -7.18 9.60 12.96
N TRP A 163 -7.73 8.82 12.03
CA TRP A 163 -7.55 7.37 12.05
C TRP A 163 -6.27 7.00 11.29
N LYS A 164 -5.54 6.01 11.79
CA LYS A 164 -4.33 5.47 11.15
C LYS A 164 -4.31 3.96 11.23
N VAL A 165 -3.61 3.32 10.31
CA VAL A 165 -3.34 1.87 10.35
C VAL A 165 -2.26 1.58 11.39
N ASN A 166 -2.60 0.70 12.32
CA ASN A 166 -1.70 0.23 13.38
C ASN A 166 -1.07 -1.12 13.03
N SER A 167 -1.82 -2.02 12.39
CA SER A 167 -1.28 -3.29 11.92
C SER A 167 -2.04 -3.83 10.72
N MET A 168 -1.35 -4.66 9.94
CA MET A 168 -1.91 -5.39 8.81
C MET A 168 -1.41 -6.84 8.85
N GLU A 169 -2.31 -7.80 8.77
CA GLU A 169 -2.00 -9.22 8.75
C GLU A 169 -2.68 -9.87 7.54
N LEU A 170 -1.91 -10.52 6.67
CA LEU A 170 -2.45 -11.29 5.55
C LEU A 170 -3.08 -12.57 6.11
N ILE A 171 -4.39 -12.71 5.96
CA ILE A 171 -5.14 -13.88 6.46
C ILE A 171 -5.39 -14.90 5.35
N GLU A 172 -5.52 -14.46 4.10
CA GLU A 172 -5.77 -15.32 2.96
C GLU A 172 -5.09 -14.72 1.72
N LYS A 173 -4.20 -15.49 1.08
CA LYS A 173 -3.59 -15.08 -0.18
C LYS A 173 -4.54 -15.36 -1.34
N ILE A 174 -4.73 -14.37 -2.20
CA ILE A 174 -5.55 -14.48 -3.42
C ILE A 174 -4.63 -14.33 -4.63
N THR A 175 -4.68 -15.30 -5.54
CA THR A 175 -4.02 -15.16 -6.84
C THR A 175 -4.89 -14.29 -7.76
N PRO A 176 -4.37 -13.18 -8.31
CA PRO A 176 -5.12 -12.34 -9.23
C PRO A 176 -5.55 -13.08 -10.50
N GLU A 177 -6.64 -12.64 -11.11
CA GLU A 177 -7.18 -13.28 -12.34
C GLU A 177 -6.25 -13.12 -13.54
N SER A 178 -5.47 -12.02 -13.58
CA SER A 178 -4.51 -11.72 -14.64
C SER A 178 -3.16 -11.34 -14.05
N VAL A 179 -2.11 -12.09 -14.43
CA VAL A 179 -0.74 -11.86 -13.99
C VAL A 179 0.16 -11.81 -15.23
N LEU A 180 0.82 -10.67 -15.43
CA LEU A 180 1.83 -10.51 -16.48
C LEU A 180 3.17 -11.12 -16.04
N PRO A 181 3.97 -11.66 -16.97
CA PRO A 181 5.28 -12.21 -16.62
C PRO A 181 6.22 -11.12 -16.10
N ILE A 182 6.96 -11.44 -15.04
CA ILE A 182 8.00 -10.57 -14.47
C ILE A 182 9.18 -10.53 -15.46
N PRO A 183 9.62 -9.35 -15.91
CA PRO A 183 10.70 -9.25 -16.88
C PRO A 183 12.04 -9.65 -16.24
N THR A 184 12.86 -10.38 -16.98
CA THR A 184 14.25 -10.70 -16.60
C THR A 184 15.21 -9.89 -17.46
N PRO A 185 16.39 -9.51 -16.94
CA PRO A 185 17.41 -8.84 -17.75
C PRO A 185 17.79 -9.75 -18.93
N PRO A 186 18.14 -9.17 -20.10
CA PRO A 186 18.68 -9.94 -21.20
C PRO A 186 19.94 -10.69 -20.73
N PRO A 187 20.22 -11.89 -21.26
CA PRO A 187 21.47 -12.58 -20.95
C PRO A 187 22.64 -11.66 -21.26
N SER A 188 23.55 -11.49 -20.28
CA SER A 188 24.76 -10.70 -20.49
C SER A 188 25.54 -11.31 -21.65
N SER A 189 25.87 -10.50 -22.66
CA SER A 189 26.67 -10.91 -23.81
C SER A 189 28.16 -11.01 -23.51
N ASP A 190 28.57 -10.97 -22.23
CA ASP A 190 29.94 -11.22 -21.81
C ASP A 190 30.21 -12.74 -21.71
N VAL A 191 29.93 -13.46 -22.79
CA VAL A 191 30.75 -14.62 -23.12
C VAL A 191 31.87 -14.03 -23.97
N TYR A 192 32.97 -13.68 -23.30
CA TYR A 192 34.24 -13.64 -24.01
C TYR A 192 34.42 -15.06 -24.56
N ASP A 193 34.18 -15.22 -25.85
CA ASP A 193 34.88 -16.23 -26.62
C ASP A 193 36.35 -16.01 -26.30
N ASP A 194 36.95 -16.94 -25.55
CA ASP A 194 38.39 -17.11 -25.55
C ASP A 194 38.76 -17.42 -27.02
N GLU A 195 38.91 -16.38 -27.84
CA GLU A 195 39.62 -16.50 -29.11
C GLU A 195 41.02 -16.99 -28.74
N GLU A 196 41.28 -18.25 -29.08
CA GLU A 196 42.61 -18.85 -29.08
C GLU A 196 43.59 -17.84 -29.67
N ILE A 197 44.45 -17.30 -28.81
CA ILE A 197 45.57 -16.45 -29.23
C ILE A 197 46.41 -17.30 -30.19
N PRO A 198 46.55 -16.96 -31.48
CA PRO A 198 47.44 -17.70 -32.34
C PRO A 198 48.86 -17.46 -31.83
N GLU A 199 49.58 -18.55 -31.52
CA GLU A 199 51.01 -18.51 -31.22
C GLU A 199 51.72 -17.75 -32.34
N THR A 200 52.15 -16.52 -32.03
CA THR A 200 53.02 -15.76 -32.92
C THR A 200 54.39 -16.43 -32.89
N THR A 201 54.64 -17.31 -33.86
CA THR A 201 55.99 -17.78 -34.18
C THR A 201 56.84 -16.57 -34.58
N VAL A 202 57.72 -16.15 -33.67
CA VAL A 202 58.76 -15.16 -33.92
C VAL A 202 59.76 -15.75 -34.91
N SER A 203 59.79 -15.20 -36.13
CA SER A 203 60.85 -15.39 -37.11
C SER A 203 61.83 -14.22 -37.03
N PRO A 204 63.12 -14.41 -36.75
CA PRO A 204 64.09 -13.32 -36.85
C PRO A 204 64.60 -13.15 -38.29
N GLU A 205 64.49 -11.93 -38.80
CA GLU A 205 65.08 -11.40 -40.05
C GLU A 205 66.58 -11.09 -39.83
N PRO A 206 67.46 -11.07 -40.86
CA PRO A 206 68.90 -11.29 -40.70
C PRO A 206 69.67 -10.01 -40.35
N GLU A 207 70.69 -10.16 -39.50
CA GLU A 207 71.74 -9.17 -39.32
C GLU A 207 72.83 -9.36 -40.39
N ASP A 208 72.97 -8.35 -41.26
CA ASP A 208 74.17 -8.12 -42.07
C ASP A 208 74.96 -6.98 -41.43
N THR A 209 76.10 -7.29 -40.83
CA THR A 209 77.13 -6.30 -40.51
C THR A 209 78.50 -6.82 -40.92
N SER A 210 78.91 -6.36 -42.10
CA SER A 210 80.30 -6.17 -42.53
C SER A 210 81.13 -5.40 -41.49
N GLY A 211 82.33 -5.89 -41.18
CA GLY A 211 83.39 -5.07 -40.56
C GLY A 211 84.35 -5.85 -39.66
N GLY A 212 85.25 -6.64 -40.25
CA GLY A 212 86.41 -7.21 -39.56
C GLY A 212 87.70 -6.56 -40.06
N GLU A 213 88.26 -5.66 -39.27
CA GLU A 213 89.68 -5.29 -39.26
C GLU A 213 90.37 -6.17 -38.22
N GLU A 214 91.43 -6.90 -38.58
CA GLU A 214 92.55 -7.23 -37.67
C GLU A 214 93.87 -7.29 -38.46
N GLU A 215 94.87 -6.56 -37.95
CA GLU A 215 96.31 -6.81 -38.13
C GLU A 215 96.77 -8.06 -37.35
#